data_AF-X1J5A2-F1
#
_entry.id   AF-X1J5A2-F1
#
_cell.length_a   1.000
_cell.length_b   1.000
_cell.length_c   1.000
_cell.angle_alpha   90.00
_cell.angle_beta   90.00
_cell.angle_gamma   90.00
#
_symmetry.space_group_name_H-M   'P 1'
#
loop_
_entity.id
_entity.type
_entity.pdbx_description
1 polymer ?
#
loop_
_entity_poly.entity_id
_entity_poly.type
_entity_poly.pdbx_seq_one_letter_code
_entity_poly.pdbx_strand_id
1 'polypeptide(L)' 'AYRVAWRNIFHWISAQMALLETEMVKMEEIFLGYVITPGGQTIYEVMAGKGFLLGPGKKEE' A
#
# COMPACT_ATOMS: atom_id res chain seq x y z
N ALA A 1 -23.00 -10.31 -12.07
CA ALA A 1 -21.86 -10.35 -11.14
C ALA A 1 -20.64 -9.56 -11.65
N TYR A 2 -20.04 -9.93 -12.79
CA TYR A 2 -18.80 -9.31 -13.31
C TYR A 2 -18.81 -7.78 -13.41
N ARG A 3 -19.84 -7.19 -14.05
CA ARG A 3 -19.98 -5.72 -14.16
C ARG A 3 -20.10 -5.00 -12.82
N VAL A 4 -20.65 -5.68 -11.80
CA VAL A 4 -20.79 -5.14 -10.44
C VAL A 4 -19.45 -5.18 -9.73
N ALA A 5 -18.72 -6.30 -9.80
CA ALA A 5 -17.37 -6.40 -9.26
C ALA A 5 -16.42 -5.35 -9.87
N TRP A 6 -16.48 -5.16 -11.19
CA TRP A 6 -15.71 -4.12 -11.87
C TRP A 6 -16.09 -2.71 -11.38
N ARG A 7 -17.38 -2.42 -11.25
CA ARG A 7 -17.86 -1.13 -10.77
C ARG A 7 -17.38 -0.86 -9.34
N ASN A 8 -17.34 -1.86 -8.48
CA ASN A 8 -16.82 -1.74 -7.12
C ASN A 8 -15.32 -1.38 -7.10
N ILE A 9 -14.51 -2.10 -7.90
CA ILE A 9 -13.07 -1.81 -8.02
C ILE A 9 -12.84 -0.40 -8.59
N PHE A 10 -13.60 -0.03 -9.64
CA PHE A 10 -13.51 1.30 -10.22
C PHE A 10 -13.82 2.40 -9.20
N HIS A 11 -14.94 2.30 -8.46
CA HIS A 11 -15.29 3.30 -7.45
C HIS A 11 -14.27 3.37 -6.30
N TRP A 12 -13.69 2.24 -5.90
CA TRP A 12 -12.63 2.22 -4.91
C TRP A 12 -11.38 2.96 -5.40
N ILE A 13 -10.92 2.71 -6.63
CA ILE A 13 -9.78 3.42 -7.23
C ILE A 13 -10.10 4.91 -7.37
N SER A 14 -11.29 5.28 -7.83
CA SER A 14 -11.69 6.69 -7.96
C SER A 14 -11.64 7.42 -6.62
N ALA A 15 -12.07 6.78 -5.52
CA ALA A 15 -11.99 7.37 -4.18
C ALA A 15 -10.54 7.57 -3.71
N GLN A 16 -9.63 6.62 -3.99
CA GLN A 16 -8.20 6.76 -3.68
C GLN A 16 -7.56 7.91 -4.46
N MET A 17 -7.90 8.07 -5.75
CA MET A 17 -7.42 9.19 -6.56
C MET A 17 -7.94 10.54 -6.07
N ALA A 18 -9.20 10.61 -5.60
CA ALA A 18 -9.73 11.84 -5.02
C ALA A 18 -8.98 12.26 -3.75
N LEU A 19 -8.62 11.31 -2.88
CA LEU A 19 -7.83 11.59 -1.67
C LEU A 19 -6.41 12.09 -1.99
N LEU A 20 -5.81 11.54 -3.04
CA LEU A 20 -4.51 11.98 -3.56
C LEU A 20 -4.60 13.42 -4.10
N GLU A 21 -5.61 13.71 -4.90
CA GLU A 21 -5.83 15.04 -5.51
C GLU A 21 -6.11 16.12 -4.45
N THR A 22 -6.78 15.76 -3.35
CA THR A 22 -7.01 16.68 -2.22
C THR A 22 -5.82 16.76 -1.26
N GLU A 23 -4.66 16.20 -1.62
CA GLU A 23 -3.44 16.13 -0.80
C GLU A 23 -3.64 15.53 0.60
N MET A 24 -4.72 14.77 0.81
CA MET A 24 -5.03 14.13 2.09
C MET A 24 -4.22 12.85 2.32
N VAL A 25 -3.72 12.26 1.24
CA VAL A 25 -2.87 11.07 1.21
C VAL A 25 -1.74 11.33 0.23
N LYS A 26 -0.52 10.89 0.55
CA LYS A 26 0.61 11.02 -0.37
C LYS A 26 0.73 9.82 -1.29
N MET A 27 1.34 10.03 -2.46
CA MET A 27 1.52 8.96 -3.45
C MET A 27 2.30 7.77 -2.87
N GLU A 28 3.28 8.05 -2.01
CA GLU A 28 4.08 7.03 -1.33
C GLU A 28 3.23 6.14 -0.43
N GLU A 29 2.16 6.63 0.19
CA GLU A 29 1.29 5.84 1.07
C GLU A 29 0.47 4.81 0.29
N ILE A 30 0.09 5.14 -0.94
CA ILE A 30 -0.65 4.25 -1.85
C ILE A 30 0.29 3.20 -2.45
N PHE A 31 1.50 3.63 -2.84
CA PHE A 31 2.44 2.78 -3.56
C PHE A 31 3.51 2.14 -2.67
N LEU A 32 3.51 2.37 -1.35
CA LEU A 32 4.55 1.87 -0.43
C LEU A 32 4.80 0.38 -0.61
N GLY A 33 3.73 -0.41 -0.71
CA GLY A 33 3.80 -1.85 -0.89
C GLY A 33 4.55 -2.27 -2.16
N TYR A 34 4.55 -1.45 -3.21
CA TYR A 34 5.21 -1.70 -4.50
C TYR A 34 6.63 -1.13 -4.59
N VAL A 35 7.07 -0.37 -3.59
CA VAL A 35 8.43 0.17 -3.57
C VAL A 35 9.43 -0.98 -3.54
N ILE A 36 10.40 -0.93 -4.46
CA ILE A 36 11.46 -1.93 -4.56
C ILE A 36 12.54 -1.63 -3.53
N THR A 37 12.81 -2.61 -2.69
CA THR A 37 13.93 -2.59 -1.74
C THR A 37 15.26 -2.82 -2.47
N PRO A 38 16.42 -2.49 -1.85
CA PRO A 38 17.73 -2.82 -2.44
C PRO A 38 17.93 -4.31 -2.77
N GLY A 39 17.18 -5.21 -2.14
CA GLY A 39 17.19 -6.64 -2.41
C GLY A 39 16.35 -7.08 -3.63
N GLY A 40 15.75 -6.15 -4.38
CA GLY A 40 14.94 -6.43 -5.57
C GLY A 40 13.51 -6.89 -5.29
N GLN A 41 13.11 -6.97 -4.02
CA GLN A 41 11.76 -7.33 -3.58
C GLN A 41 10.95 -6.07 -3.26
N THR A 42 9.64 -6.14 -3.46
CA THR A 42 8.73 -5.09 -3.00
C THR A 42 8.65 -5.06 -1.47
N ILE A 43 8.34 -3.90 -0.87
CA ILE A 43 8.11 -3.81 0.58
C ILE A 43 7.00 -4.78 1.03
N TYR A 44 5.96 -4.95 0.21
CA TYR A 44 4.89 -5.91 0.49
C TYR A 44 5.42 -7.34 0.62
N GLU A 45 6.26 -7.80 -0.31
CA GLU A 45 6.84 -9.15 -0.27
C GLU A 45 7.68 -9.38 0.98
N VAL A 46 8.50 -8.38 1.35
CA VAL A 46 9.32 -8.42 2.56
C VAL A 46 8.45 -8.50 3.82
N MET A 47 7.36 -7.73 3.87
CA MET A 47 6.41 -7.74 4.99
C MET A 47 5.60 -9.04 5.06
N ALA A 48 5.13 -9.55 3.92
CA ALA A 48 4.39 -10.80 3.81
C ALA A 48 5.24 -11.99 4.30
N GLY A 49 6.53 -12.03 3.93
CA GLY A 49 7.46 -13.05 4.43
C GLY A 49 7.68 -13.03 5.95
N LYS A 50 7.42 -11.89 6.60
CA LYS A 50 7.48 -11.72 8.06
C LYS A 50 6.12 -11.87 8.74
N GLY A 51 5.07 -12.24 8.01
CA GLY A 51 3.71 -12.31 8.54
C GLY A 51 3.16 -10.97 9.01
N PHE A 52 3.63 -9.86 8.43
CA PHE A 52 3.28 -8.48 8.82
C PHE A 52 3.60 -8.14 10.29
N LEU A 53 4.49 -8.89 10.93
CA LEU A 53 4.94 -8.62 12.28
C LEU A 53 5.87 -7.40 12.29
N LEU A 54 5.60 -6.47 13.19
CA LEU A 54 6.56 -5.42 13.53
C LEU A 54 7.76 -6.07 14.23
N GLY A 55 8.97 -5.66 13.85
CA GLY A 55 10.18 -6.09 14.57
C GLY A 55 10.17 -5.59 16.02
N PRO A 56 11.00 -6.16 16.91
CA PRO A 56 11.20 -5.60 18.24
C PRO A 56 11.64 -4.14 18.07
N GLY A 57 10.83 -3.21 18.58
CA GLY A 57 11.14 -1.78 18.50
C GLY A 57 12.50 -1.53 19.13
N LYS A 58 13.39 -0.82 18.43
CA LYS A 58 14.65 -0.39 19.03
C LYS A 58 14.33 0.57 20.17
N LYS A 59 14.84 0.30 21.37
CA LYS A 59 14.99 1.34 22.39
C LYS A 59 16.10 2.26 21.87
N GLU A 60 15.77 3.51 21.59
CA GLU A 60 16.78 4.56 21.45
C GLU A 60 17.47 4.68 22.83
N GLU A 61 18.79 4.46 22.85
CA GLU A 61 19.68 4.87 23.94
C GLU A 61 20.14 6.31 23.69
#